data_AF-A0A3A4JWB3-F1
#
_entry.id   AF-A0A3A4JWB3-F1
#
_cell.length_a   1.000
_cell.length_b   1.000
_cell.length_c   1.000
_cell.angle_alpha   90.00
_cell.angle_beta   90.00
_cell.angle_gamma   90.00
#
_symmetry.space_group_name_H-M   'P 1'
#
loop_
_entity.id
_entity.type
_entity.pdbx_description
1 polymer ?
#
loop_
_entity_poly.entity_id
_entity_poly.type
_entity_poly.pdbx_seq_one_letter_code
_entity_poly.pdbx_strand_id
1 'polypeptide(L)'
;MTRRIRDVNGPNDNPTVDTITVNTSMVIGSSTLTEAEVNQLDQANNATNIGAAATVTGTLATSITRIGSYFRIDFTLTAVSISVTDAGVSGSYGSTKLFDFAAGAVSFLGCRQDYTAFAEGAALTGAAGDASFEIGLGTTAISAAADGTLGNGVNENVGQAVAVTLSGGTGTGTAVDGAKTTALDGTATAIDLNLNWSGTAATIDANSTITVTGTITVVGVMLGDD
;
A
#
# COMPACT_ATOMS: atom_id res chain seq x y z
N MET A 1 44.63 -44.60 -55.03
CA MET A 1 44.17 -43.21 -55.21
C MET A 1 44.26 -42.55 -53.85
N THR A 2 45.42 -42.01 -53.50
CA THR A 2 45.76 -41.58 -52.14
C THR A 2 45.85 -40.06 -52.13
N ARG A 3 44.82 -39.40 -51.58
CA ARG A 3 44.74 -37.94 -51.53
C ARG A 3 45.50 -37.47 -50.29
N ARG A 4 46.73 -37.00 -50.51
CA ARG A 4 47.57 -36.37 -49.49
C ARG A 4 47.01 -34.97 -49.22
N ILE A 5 46.39 -34.78 -48.05
CA ILE A 5 46.02 -33.45 -47.54
C ILE A 5 47.34 -32.75 -47.22
N ARG A 6 47.64 -31.66 -47.93
CA ARG A 6 48.74 -30.77 -47.57
C ARG A 6 48.19 -29.78 -46.56
N ASP A 7 48.70 -29.86 -45.33
CA ASP A 7 48.60 -28.77 -44.37
C ASP A 7 49.25 -27.53 -44.97
N VAL A 8 48.47 -26.47 -45.11
CA VAL A 8 48.93 -25.13 -45.49
C VAL A 8 48.69 -24.24 -44.28
N ASN A 9 49.58 -24.30 -43.30
CA ASN A 9 49.74 -23.25 -42.30
C ASN A 9 51.14 -22.67 -42.49
N GLY A 10 51.20 -21.45 -43.04
CA GLY A 10 52.44 -20.68 -43.15
C GLY A 10 52.86 -20.12 -41.79
N PRO A 11 54.14 -19.81 -41.57
CA PRO A 11 54.68 -19.42 -40.27
C PRO A 11 54.24 -18.04 -39.73
N ASN A 12 53.30 -17.35 -40.40
CA ASN A 12 52.91 -15.97 -40.09
C ASN A 12 51.41 -15.74 -39.89
N ASP A 13 50.60 -16.80 -39.75
CA ASP A 13 49.19 -16.63 -39.36
C ASP A 13 49.12 -16.31 -37.87
N ASN A 14 49.27 -15.03 -37.55
CA ASN A 14 48.89 -14.51 -36.24
C ASN A 14 47.38 -14.72 -36.14
N PRO A 15 46.88 -15.61 -35.26
CA PRO A 15 45.45 -15.82 -35.15
C PRO A 15 44.83 -14.47 -34.85
N THR A 16 43.93 -14.01 -35.72
CA THR A 16 43.06 -12.89 -35.39
C THR A 16 42.36 -13.30 -34.11
N VAL A 17 42.76 -12.67 -33.00
CA VAL A 17 42.06 -12.80 -31.73
C VAL A 17 40.68 -12.24 -32.00
N ASP A 18 39.74 -13.14 -32.28
CA ASP A 18 38.33 -12.82 -32.28
C ASP A 18 38.09 -12.23 -30.91
N THR A 19 37.83 -10.93 -30.88
CA THR A 19 37.61 -10.23 -29.62
C THR A 19 36.26 -10.72 -29.14
N ILE A 20 36.27 -11.77 -28.32
CA ILE A 20 35.10 -12.22 -27.60
C ILE A 20 34.72 -11.04 -26.71
N THR A 21 33.76 -10.25 -27.16
CA THR A 21 33.06 -9.30 -26.31
C THR A 21 32.29 -10.13 -25.30
N VAL A 22 32.95 -10.44 -24.19
CA VAL A 22 32.30 -10.96 -23.01
C VAL A 22 31.41 -9.83 -22.51
N ASN A 23 30.12 -9.89 -22.83
CA ASN A 23 29.14 -9.09 -22.11
C ASN A 23 29.33 -9.43 -20.62
N THR A 24 29.72 -8.44 -19.83
CA THR A 24 30.09 -8.55 -18.41
C THR A 24 28.89 -8.84 -17.50
N SER A 25 27.93 -9.65 -17.94
CA SER A 25 26.81 -10.12 -17.15
C SER A 25 26.94 -11.58 -16.71
N MET A 26 28.09 -12.23 -16.94
CA MET A 26 28.36 -13.56 -16.38
C MET A 26 29.62 -13.55 -15.52
N VAL A 27 29.46 -13.11 -14.27
CA VAL A 27 30.43 -13.42 -13.21
C VAL A 27 30.28 -14.91 -12.89
N ILE A 28 31.04 -15.78 -13.57
CA ILE A 28 31.30 -17.15 -13.11
C ILE A 28 32.55 -17.12 -12.23
N GLY A 29 32.48 -16.40 -11.13
CA GLY A 29 33.25 -16.72 -9.94
C GLY A 29 32.21 -17.07 -8.90
N SER A 30 32.38 -18.15 -8.14
CA SER A 30 31.46 -18.50 -7.06
C SER A 30 31.55 -17.46 -5.94
N SER A 31 31.03 -16.25 -6.15
CA SER A 31 30.51 -15.43 -5.08
C SER A 31 29.27 -16.17 -4.61
N THR A 32 29.43 -17.04 -3.62
CA THR A 32 28.31 -17.44 -2.79
C THR A 32 27.73 -16.13 -2.28
N LEU A 33 26.58 -15.73 -2.82
CA LEU A 33 25.81 -14.66 -2.25
C LEU A 33 25.65 -15.00 -0.78
N THR A 34 25.99 -14.07 0.10
CA THR A 34 25.71 -14.25 1.51
C THR A 34 24.20 -14.41 1.68
N GLU A 35 23.77 -15.13 2.71
CA GLU A 35 22.34 -15.27 3.02
C GLU A 35 21.65 -13.90 3.14
N ALA A 36 22.38 -12.88 3.62
CA ALA A 36 21.92 -11.51 3.68
C ALA A 36 21.69 -10.87 2.29
N GLU A 37 22.58 -11.12 1.32
CA GLU A 37 22.46 -10.61 -0.05
C GLU A 37 21.34 -11.32 -0.82
N VAL A 38 21.18 -12.64 -0.64
CA VAL A 38 20.04 -13.39 -1.19
C VAL A 38 18.73 -12.85 -0.63
N ASN A 39 18.66 -12.65 0.69
CA ASN A 39 17.48 -12.08 1.35
C ASN A 39 17.18 -10.63 0.91
N GLN A 40 18.20 -9.84 0.54
CA GLN A 40 17.97 -8.50 0.00
C GLN A 40 17.43 -8.53 -1.43
N LEU A 41 17.94 -9.42 -2.29
CA LEU A 41 17.44 -9.59 -3.66
C LEU A 41 16.01 -10.13 -3.68
N ASP A 42 15.69 -11.10 -2.82
CA ASP A 42 14.33 -11.63 -2.68
C ASP A 42 13.37 -10.56 -2.14
N GLN A 43 13.79 -9.74 -1.17
CA GLN A 43 12.96 -8.63 -0.67
C GLN A 43 12.73 -7.54 -1.73
N ALA A 44 13.75 -7.19 -2.52
CA ALA A 44 13.64 -6.21 -3.59
C ALA A 44 12.73 -6.68 -4.74
N ASN A 45 12.80 -7.96 -5.12
CA ASN A 45 11.90 -8.55 -6.11
C ASN A 45 10.48 -8.76 -5.57
N ASN A 46 10.32 -8.93 -4.26
CA ASN A 46 9.02 -9.19 -3.64
C ASN A 46 8.18 -7.93 -3.39
N ALA A 47 8.78 -6.79 -3.04
CA ALA A 47 8.03 -5.55 -2.77
C ALA A 47 7.39 -4.95 -4.04
N THR A 48 8.13 -4.94 -5.16
CA THR A 48 7.67 -4.38 -6.45
C THR A 48 6.46 -5.12 -7.03
N ASN A 49 6.21 -6.35 -6.58
CA ASN A 49 5.11 -7.21 -7.03
C ASN A 49 3.86 -7.15 -6.14
N ILE A 50 3.90 -6.45 -5.00
CA ILE A 50 2.71 -6.25 -4.14
C ILE A 50 2.05 -4.91 -4.44
N GLY A 51 2.85 -3.87 -4.68
CA GLY A 51 2.37 -2.52 -4.95
C GLY A 51 3.29 -1.45 -4.36
N ALA A 52 2.79 -0.23 -4.26
CA ALA A 52 3.52 0.93 -3.76
C ALA A 52 2.70 1.77 -2.78
N ALA A 53 3.38 2.38 -1.80
CA ALA A 53 2.75 3.35 -0.93
C ALA A 53 2.37 4.61 -1.73
N ALA A 54 1.19 5.16 -1.45
CA ALA A 54 0.75 6.40 -2.05
C ALA A 54 1.50 7.60 -1.45
N THR A 55 1.57 8.70 -2.20
CA THR A 55 2.04 9.99 -1.67
C THR A 55 0.92 10.64 -0.88
N VAL A 56 1.18 11.01 0.37
CA VAL A 56 0.22 11.68 1.25
C VAL A 56 0.82 12.97 1.82
N THR A 57 -0.05 13.88 2.24
CA THR A 57 0.35 14.97 3.14
C THR A 57 0.53 14.43 4.56
N GLY A 58 1.65 14.76 5.21
CA GLY A 58 2.08 14.12 6.46
C GLY A 58 3.21 13.13 6.20
N THR A 59 3.36 12.11 7.05
CA THR A 59 4.28 11.00 6.82
C THR A 59 3.53 9.67 6.85
N LEU A 60 3.66 8.90 5.77
CA LEU A 60 3.23 7.50 5.67
C LEU A 60 4.48 6.64 5.48
N ALA A 61 4.90 5.96 6.54
CA ALA A 61 5.96 4.96 6.44
C ALA A 61 5.34 3.58 6.24
N THR A 62 5.88 2.80 5.29
CA THR A 62 5.35 1.50 4.91
C THR A 62 6.44 0.45 4.96
N SER A 63 6.16 -0.68 5.61
CA SER A 63 6.99 -1.89 5.58
C SER A 63 6.20 -3.03 4.96
N ILE A 64 6.79 -3.70 3.97
CA ILE A 64 6.16 -4.81 3.25
C ILE A 64 6.97 -6.07 3.53
N THR A 65 6.32 -7.11 4.04
CA THR A 65 6.91 -8.45 4.17
C THR A 65 6.09 -9.41 3.32
N ARG A 66 6.76 -10.29 2.58
CA ARG A 66 6.12 -11.26 1.68
C ARG A 66 6.75 -12.64 1.84
N ILE A 67 5.91 -13.67 1.85
CA ILE A 67 6.32 -15.09 1.82
C ILE A 67 5.44 -15.81 0.79
N GLY A 68 6.02 -16.17 -0.36
CA GLY A 68 5.24 -16.70 -1.48
C GLY A 68 4.17 -15.70 -1.94
N SER A 69 2.91 -16.11 -2.02
CA SER A 69 1.79 -15.21 -2.34
C SER A 69 1.28 -14.40 -1.13
N TYR A 70 1.65 -14.78 0.09
CA TYR A 70 1.21 -14.09 1.30
C TYR A 70 1.97 -12.78 1.49
N PHE A 71 1.27 -11.74 1.90
CA PHE A 71 1.86 -10.46 2.25
C PHE A 71 1.36 -9.95 3.60
N ARG A 72 2.20 -9.11 4.20
CA ARG A 72 1.88 -8.23 5.32
C ARG A 72 2.41 -6.84 4.99
N ILE A 73 1.56 -5.84 5.17
CA ILE A 73 1.90 -4.43 5.02
C ILE A 73 1.63 -3.76 6.36
N ASP A 74 2.68 -3.19 6.96
CA ASP A 74 2.59 -2.36 8.15
C ASP A 74 2.75 -0.89 7.76
N PHE A 75 1.77 -0.07 8.09
CA PHE A 75 1.78 1.38 7.91
C PHE A 75 1.96 2.08 9.25
N THR A 76 2.82 3.09 9.28
CA THR A 76 2.90 4.07 10.37
C THR A 76 2.50 5.43 9.84
N LEU A 77 1.42 5.99 10.41
CA LEU A 77 0.84 7.26 10.04
C LEU A 77 1.32 8.30 11.04
N THR A 78 1.92 9.38 10.57
CA THR A 78 2.26 10.55 11.39
C THR A 78 1.66 11.79 10.75
N ALA A 79 0.61 12.30 11.37
CA ALA A 79 -0.17 13.45 10.88
C ALA A 79 -0.57 13.31 9.39
N VAL A 80 -0.99 12.10 8.97
CA VAL A 80 -1.49 11.87 7.61
C VAL A 80 -2.79 12.65 7.44
N SER A 81 -2.82 13.58 6.49
CA SER A 81 -3.95 14.47 6.27
C SER A 81 -5.02 13.83 5.39
N ILE A 82 -6.27 14.00 5.80
CA ILE A 82 -7.47 13.72 5.04
C ILE A 82 -8.19 15.04 4.83
N SER A 83 -8.40 15.41 3.56
CA SER A 83 -9.23 16.58 3.22
C SER A 83 -10.69 16.22 3.47
N VAL A 84 -11.37 17.05 4.26
CA VAL A 84 -12.76 16.85 4.65
C VAL A 84 -13.64 17.82 3.87
N THR A 85 -14.65 17.26 3.22
CA THR A 85 -15.73 18.01 2.55
C THR A 85 -16.98 17.95 3.42
N ASP A 86 -17.49 19.12 3.77
CA ASP A 86 -18.80 19.30 4.41
C ASP A 86 -19.92 19.18 3.37
N ALA A 87 -20.94 18.39 3.71
CA ALA A 87 -22.17 18.25 2.94
C ALA A 87 -23.40 18.75 3.72
N GLY A 88 -23.18 19.61 4.72
CA GLY A 88 -24.21 20.17 5.58
C GLY A 88 -24.92 19.09 6.40
N VAL A 89 -26.24 18.98 6.22
CA VAL A 89 -27.08 18.07 7.02
C VAL A 89 -26.81 16.58 6.78
N SER A 90 -26.03 16.22 5.75
CA SER A 90 -25.63 14.83 5.47
C SER A 90 -24.32 14.45 6.15
N GLY A 91 -23.70 15.36 6.89
CA GLY A 91 -22.41 15.19 7.53
C GLY A 91 -21.27 15.58 6.60
N SER A 92 -20.12 14.97 6.84
CA SER A 92 -18.90 15.27 6.10
C SER A 92 -18.17 13.98 5.72
N TYR A 93 -17.27 14.07 4.75
CA TYR A 93 -16.53 12.91 4.27
C TYR A 93 -15.14 13.31 3.76
N GLY A 94 -14.24 12.33 3.72
CA GLY A 94 -12.91 12.50 3.20
C GLY A 94 -12.24 11.15 2.96
N SER A 95 -11.27 11.12 2.05
CA SER A 95 -10.48 9.93 1.77
C SER A 95 -9.04 10.31 1.44
N THR A 96 -8.11 9.46 1.86
CA THR A 96 -6.71 9.52 1.44
C THR A 96 -6.26 8.13 1.02
N LYS A 97 -5.65 8.01 -0.17
CA LYS A 97 -5.06 6.75 -0.62
C LYS A 97 -3.80 6.48 0.21
N LEU A 98 -3.64 5.25 0.69
CA LEU A 98 -2.46 4.78 1.43
C LEU A 98 -1.56 3.90 0.58
N PHE A 99 -2.15 3.08 -0.28
CA PHE A 99 -1.42 2.07 -1.05
C PHE A 99 -2.10 1.82 -2.40
N ASP A 100 -1.29 1.54 -3.40
CA ASP A 100 -1.70 1.12 -4.75
C ASP A 100 -1.15 -0.29 -4.95
N PHE A 101 -2.03 -1.30 -5.01
CA PHE A 101 -1.60 -2.68 -5.23
C PHE A 101 -1.13 -2.87 -6.67
N ALA A 102 -0.17 -3.76 -6.90
CA ALA A 102 0.11 -4.22 -8.25
C ALA A 102 -1.16 -4.85 -8.85
N ALA A 103 -1.35 -4.70 -10.16
CA ALA A 103 -2.48 -5.30 -10.85
C ALA A 103 -2.53 -6.82 -10.59
N GLY A 104 -3.72 -7.34 -10.37
CA GLY A 104 -3.95 -8.74 -10.00
C GLY A 104 -5.06 -8.92 -8.98
N ALA A 105 -5.47 -10.17 -8.75
CA ALA A 105 -6.46 -10.49 -7.75
C ALA A 105 -5.86 -10.55 -6.34
N VAL A 106 -6.58 -10.04 -5.34
CA VAL A 106 -6.12 -9.90 -3.94
C VAL A 106 -7.15 -10.48 -2.97
N SER A 107 -6.71 -11.32 -2.03
CA SER A 107 -7.53 -11.81 -0.93
C SER A 107 -7.01 -11.25 0.40
N PHE A 108 -7.82 -10.44 1.09
CA PHE A 108 -7.47 -9.90 2.41
C PHE A 108 -7.77 -10.93 3.51
N LEU A 109 -6.76 -11.24 4.32
CA LEU A 109 -6.83 -12.23 5.40
C LEU A 109 -7.08 -11.59 6.77
N GLY A 110 -6.94 -10.27 6.87
CA GLY A 110 -7.22 -9.53 8.09
C GLY A 110 -6.60 -8.15 8.08
N CYS A 111 -7.08 -7.33 9.01
CA CYS A 111 -6.60 -5.97 9.19
C CYS A 111 -6.59 -5.63 10.68
N ARG A 112 -5.56 -4.91 11.13
CA ARG A 112 -5.52 -4.28 12.44
C ARG A 112 -5.30 -2.78 12.27
N GLN A 113 -6.07 -1.99 13.00
CA GLN A 113 -6.02 -0.53 13.00
C GLN A 113 -5.85 -0.09 14.45
N ASP A 114 -4.85 0.74 14.72
CA ASP A 114 -4.62 1.37 16.03
C ASP A 114 -4.34 2.87 15.82
N TYR A 115 -5.36 3.70 15.94
CA TYR A 115 -5.29 5.16 15.83
C TYR A 115 -5.05 5.79 17.20
N THR A 116 -3.95 6.53 17.34
CA THR A 116 -3.47 7.06 18.61
C THR A 116 -3.73 8.55 18.80
N ALA A 117 -3.95 9.28 17.71
CA ALA A 117 -4.38 10.67 17.77
C ALA A 117 -5.08 11.11 16.49
N PHE A 118 -6.02 12.02 16.68
CA PHE A 118 -6.63 12.81 15.63
C PHE A 118 -6.45 14.28 15.98
N ALA A 119 -6.18 15.11 14.97
CA ALA A 119 -6.23 16.55 15.12
C ALA A 119 -7.04 17.16 13.97
N GLU A 120 -8.00 18.00 14.33
CA GLU A 120 -8.90 18.67 13.41
C GLU A 120 -8.37 20.06 13.08
N GLY A 121 -8.55 20.46 11.82
CA GLY A 121 -8.33 21.85 11.43
C GLY A 121 -9.34 22.77 12.11
N ALA A 122 -8.93 23.97 12.49
CA ALA A 122 -9.71 24.91 13.30
C ALA A 122 -11.09 25.31 12.74
N ALA A 123 -11.39 24.99 11.47
CA ALA A 123 -12.68 25.22 10.84
C ALA A 123 -13.69 24.08 11.07
N LEU A 124 -13.26 22.88 11.52
CA LEU A 124 -14.11 21.68 11.56
C LEU A 124 -15.21 21.70 12.61
N THR A 125 -15.06 22.44 13.71
CA THR A 125 -16.03 22.40 14.80
C THR A 125 -16.41 23.82 15.25
N GLY A 126 -17.72 24.10 15.33
CA GLY A 126 -18.26 25.36 15.85
C GLY A 126 -17.97 25.61 17.34
N ALA A 127 -17.57 24.56 18.08
CA ALA A 127 -17.00 24.60 19.43
C ALA A 127 -15.81 23.62 19.49
N ALA A 128 -14.70 23.99 20.14
CA ALA A 128 -13.44 23.26 20.02
C ALA A 128 -13.54 21.78 20.46
N GLY A 129 -13.30 20.86 19.52
CA GLY A 129 -12.75 19.54 19.81
C GLY A 129 -13.73 18.40 20.16
N ASP A 130 -15.04 18.58 19.94
CA ASP A 130 -16.03 17.52 20.12
C ASP A 130 -16.57 17.09 18.75
N ALA A 131 -15.99 16.04 18.18
CA ALA A 131 -16.37 15.50 16.89
C ALA A 131 -16.64 14.01 16.95
N SER A 132 -17.61 13.54 16.15
CA SER A 132 -17.95 12.12 16.06
C SER A 132 -17.92 11.68 14.60
N PHE A 133 -17.17 10.61 14.33
CA PHE A 133 -16.95 10.10 12.98
C PHE A 133 -16.61 8.60 12.98
N GLU A 134 -16.68 8.00 11.80
CA GLU A 134 -16.11 6.69 11.51
C GLU A 134 -14.88 6.82 10.60
N ILE A 135 -13.89 5.96 10.83
CA ILE A 135 -12.71 5.80 9.99
C ILE A 135 -12.46 4.32 9.70
N GLY A 136 -12.05 3.98 8.48
CA GLY A 136 -11.90 2.59 8.05
C GLY A 136 -11.10 2.45 6.78
N LEU A 137 -10.84 1.20 6.38
CA LEU A 137 -10.05 0.89 5.19
C LEU A 137 -10.89 0.23 4.11
N GLY A 138 -10.94 0.89 2.96
CA GLY A 138 -11.70 0.44 1.81
C GLY A 138 -10.89 0.43 0.53
N THR A 139 -11.40 -0.32 -0.44
CA THR A 139 -10.85 -0.35 -1.79
C THR A 139 -11.35 0.78 -2.68
N THR A 140 -12.44 1.43 -2.29
CA THR A 140 -12.96 2.62 -2.94
C THR A 140 -12.89 3.80 -1.98
N ALA A 141 -12.51 4.97 -2.49
CA ALA A 141 -12.60 6.22 -1.76
C ALA A 141 -14.07 6.58 -1.49
N ILE A 142 -14.40 7.02 -0.28
CA ILE A 142 -15.73 7.58 0.00
C ILE A 142 -15.94 8.86 -0.83
N SER A 143 -17.07 8.96 -1.51
CA SER A 143 -17.36 10.04 -2.46
C SER A 143 -18.59 10.87 -2.10
N ALA A 144 -19.24 10.58 -0.97
CA ALA A 144 -20.40 11.30 -0.47
C ALA A 144 -20.47 11.18 1.05
N ALA A 145 -21.06 12.19 1.70
CA ALA A 145 -21.29 12.15 3.14
C ALA A 145 -22.28 11.05 3.52
N ALA A 146 -22.04 10.44 4.67
CA ALA A 146 -22.85 9.34 5.19
C ALA A 146 -23.07 9.48 6.70
N ASP A 147 -23.13 10.73 7.18
CA ASP A 147 -23.46 11.12 8.56
C ASP A 147 -22.81 10.25 9.65
N GLY A 148 -21.49 10.12 9.58
CA GLY A 148 -20.75 9.33 10.56
C GLY A 148 -20.71 7.83 10.30
N THR A 149 -21.23 7.34 9.17
CA THR A 149 -21.20 5.92 8.79
C THR A 149 -20.33 5.69 7.56
N LEU A 150 -19.50 4.65 7.51
CA LEU A 150 -18.80 4.22 6.28
C LEU A 150 -19.61 3.19 5.47
N GLY A 151 -20.21 2.20 6.15
CA GLY A 151 -21.39 1.37 5.82
C GLY A 151 -21.64 0.78 4.43
N ASN A 152 -20.86 1.11 3.40
CA ASN A 152 -21.21 0.83 2.00
C ASN A 152 -20.43 -0.33 1.39
N GLY A 153 -19.89 -1.20 2.25
CA GLY A 153 -19.13 -2.38 1.87
C GLY A 153 -17.75 -2.00 1.35
N VAL A 154 -17.65 -1.29 0.23
CA VAL A 154 -16.37 -1.00 -0.45
C VAL A 154 -15.52 0.07 0.23
N ASN A 155 -16.10 0.95 1.06
CA ASN A 155 -15.33 1.94 1.83
C ASN A 155 -14.73 1.37 3.12
N GLU A 156 -15.06 0.13 3.49
CA GLU A 156 -14.54 -0.56 4.67
C GLU A 156 -14.35 -2.09 4.46
N ASN A 157 -14.18 -2.53 3.19
CA ASN A 157 -14.06 -3.96 2.86
C ASN A 157 -12.67 -4.55 3.14
N VAL A 158 -11.70 -3.76 3.60
CA VAL A 158 -10.37 -4.25 3.98
C VAL A 158 -10.22 -4.29 5.50
N GLY A 159 -10.59 -3.21 6.18
CA GLY A 159 -10.64 -3.12 7.63
C GLY A 159 -11.88 -2.37 8.07
N GLN A 160 -12.63 -2.97 9.01
CA GLN A 160 -13.90 -2.46 9.53
C GLN A 160 -13.80 -1.00 9.99
N ALA A 161 -14.92 -0.28 9.93
CA ALA A 161 -15.01 1.04 10.55
C ALA A 161 -14.70 1.00 12.05
N VAL A 162 -14.09 2.10 12.48
CA VAL A 162 -13.81 2.47 13.86
C VAL A 162 -14.59 3.74 14.15
N ALA A 163 -15.58 3.67 15.04
CA ALA A 163 -16.22 4.84 15.57
C ALA A 163 -15.27 5.57 16.53
N VAL A 164 -15.06 6.87 16.31
CA VAL A 164 -14.18 7.72 17.10
C VAL A 164 -14.97 8.95 17.53
N THR A 165 -14.83 9.29 18.82
CA THR A 165 -15.31 10.56 19.36
C THR A 165 -14.10 11.33 19.88
N LEU A 166 -13.91 12.55 19.39
CA LEU A 166 -12.97 13.49 19.97
C LEU A 166 -13.66 14.17 21.14
N SER A 167 -12.98 14.30 22.27
CA SER A 167 -13.44 15.15 23.36
C SER A 167 -12.30 16.08 23.75
N GLY A 168 -12.50 17.37 23.56
CA GLY A 168 -11.45 18.38 23.72
C GLY A 168 -10.29 18.24 22.72
N GLY A 169 -10.55 17.70 21.52
CA GLY A 169 -9.60 17.67 20.41
C GLY A 169 -8.64 16.47 20.40
N THR A 170 -8.88 15.46 21.24
CA THR A 170 -8.14 14.20 21.21
C THR A 170 -9.09 13.01 21.16
N GLY A 171 -8.71 11.98 20.41
CA GLY A 171 -9.43 10.73 20.34
C GLY A 171 -8.52 9.60 19.87
N THR A 172 -8.95 8.37 20.15
CA THR A 172 -8.25 7.13 19.79
C THR A 172 -9.25 6.12 19.28
N GLY A 173 -8.81 5.16 18.48
CA GLY A 173 -9.68 4.10 18.00
C GLY A 173 -8.88 2.87 17.60
N THR A 174 -9.41 1.69 17.90
CA THR A 174 -8.78 0.42 17.53
C THR A 174 -9.80 -0.51 16.91
N ALA A 175 -9.41 -1.23 15.86
CA ALA A 175 -10.19 -2.34 15.33
C ALA A 175 -9.29 -3.48 14.88
N VAL A 176 -9.85 -4.68 14.92
CA VAL A 176 -9.27 -5.88 14.32
C VAL A 176 -10.37 -6.55 13.50
N ASP A 177 -10.04 -6.86 12.27
CA ASP A 177 -10.92 -7.46 11.29
C ASP A 177 -10.33 -8.78 10.78
N GLY A 178 -11.20 -9.72 10.49
CA GLY A 178 -10.84 -11.07 10.05
C GLY A 178 -10.67 -11.20 8.54
N ALA A 179 -10.48 -12.44 8.09
CA ALA A 179 -10.39 -12.75 6.68
C ALA A 179 -11.68 -12.42 5.93
N LYS A 180 -11.53 -11.80 4.76
CA LYS A 180 -12.65 -11.46 3.87
C LYS A 180 -13.04 -12.68 3.06
N THR A 181 -14.35 -12.87 2.86
CA THR A 181 -14.90 -14.04 2.17
C THR A 181 -14.77 -13.99 0.66
N THR A 182 -14.41 -12.83 0.10
CA THR A 182 -14.36 -12.59 -1.33
C THR A 182 -13.02 -11.97 -1.69
N ALA A 183 -12.30 -12.62 -2.60
CA ALA A 183 -11.15 -12.01 -3.24
C ALA A 183 -11.62 -10.91 -4.20
N LEU A 184 -10.83 -9.86 -4.31
CA LEU A 184 -11.11 -8.74 -5.19
C LEU A 184 -10.29 -8.90 -6.47
N ASP A 185 -10.94 -8.71 -7.61
CA ASP A 185 -10.28 -8.75 -8.91
C ASP A 185 -9.74 -7.36 -9.26
N GLY A 186 -8.41 -7.23 -9.22
CA GLY A 186 -7.68 -6.02 -9.60
C GLY A 186 -6.90 -6.17 -10.90
N THR A 187 -7.26 -7.13 -11.77
CA THR A 187 -6.52 -7.39 -13.02
C THR A 187 -6.69 -6.28 -14.06
N ALA A 188 -7.91 -5.75 -14.21
CA ALA A 188 -8.20 -4.67 -15.15
C ALA A 188 -7.84 -3.28 -14.60
N THR A 189 -8.05 -3.09 -13.29
CA THR A 189 -7.73 -1.86 -12.56
C THR A 189 -7.10 -2.27 -11.24
N ALA A 190 -5.89 -1.80 -10.99
CA ALA A 190 -5.21 -2.01 -9.72
C ALA A 190 -6.11 -1.62 -8.53
N ILE A 191 -6.08 -2.45 -7.49
CA ILE A 191 -6.83 -2.18 -6.27
C ILE A 191 -6.10 -1.09 -5.48
N ASP A 192 -6.85 -0.08 -5.07
CA ASP A 192 -6.34 0.92 -4.14
C ASP A 192 -6.67 0.52 -2.69
N LEU A 193 -5.85 0.95 -1.74
CA LEU A 193 -6.20 0.99 -0.33
C LEU A 193 -6.41 2.44 0.09
N ASN A 194 -7.61 2.75 0.54
CA ASN A 194 -8.01 4.09 0.95
C ASN A 194 -8.34 4.10 2.43
N LEU A 195 -7.84 5.13 3.13
CA LEU A 195 -8.29 5.51 4.47
C LEU A 195 -9.49 6.42 4.31
N ASN A 196 -10.67 5.87 4.59
CA ASN A 196 -11.93 6.57 4.45
C ASN A 196 -12.39 7.11 5.79
N TRP A 197 -13.00 8.28 5.75
CA TRP A 197 -13.49 8.99 6.92
C TRP A 197 -14.88 9.56 6.64
N SER A 198 -15.79 9.43 7.59
CA SER A 198 -17.17 9.93 7.52
C SER A 198 -17.54 10.58 8.85
N GLY A 199 -17.81 11.88 8.84
CA GLY A 199 -18.16 12.67 10.01
C GLY A 199 -19.65 12.96 10.11
N THR A 200 -20.14 13.14 11.33
CA THR A 200 -21.55 13.47 11.60
C THR A 200 -21.87 14.94 11.36
N ALA A 201 -23.07 15.23 10.87
CA ALA A 201 -23.57 16.60 10.61
C ALA A 201 -23.68 17.45 11.87
N ALA A 202 -23.83 16.81 13.03
CA ALA A 202 -24.00 17.49 14.30
C ALA A 202 -22.72 18.14 14.82
N THR A 203 -21.56 17.64 14.39
CA THR A 203 -20.27 18.05 14.96
C THR A 203 -19.35 18.71 13.95
N ILE A 204 -19.64 18.59 12.64
CA ILE A 204 -18.77 19.03 11.56
C ILE A 204 -19.58 19.80 10.52
N ASP A 205 -19.29 21.10 10.40
CA ASP A 205 -20.08 22.06 9.62
C ASP A 205 -19.24 22.95 8.68
N ALA A 206 -18.01 22.51 8.36
CA ALA A 206 -17.18 23.19 7.36
C ALA A 206 -16.13 22.27 6.69
N ASN A 207 -15.71 22.67 5.50
CA ASN A 207 -14.55 22.09 4.80
C ASN A 207 -13.26 22.35 5.59
N SER A 208 -12.41 21.33 5.73
CA SER A 208 -11.16 21.44 6.49
C SER A 208 -10.28 20.21 6.25
N THR A 209 -9.41 19.90 7.20
CA THR A 209 -8.57 18.71 7.23
C THR A 209 -8.62 18.03 8.58
N ILE A 210 -8.65 16.70 8.59
CA ILE A 210 -8.32 15.91 9.78
C ILE A 210 -6.96 15.25 9.55
N THR A 211 -6.11 15.27 10.57
CA THR A 211 -4.83 14.54 10.54
C THR A 211 -4.92 13.32 11.44
N VAL A 212 -4.35 12.21 10.97
CA VAL A 212 -4.41 10.90 11.62
C VAL A 212 -3.00 10.46 11.99
N THR A 213 -2.84 9.99 13.23
CA THR A 213 -1.62 9.34 13.71
C THR A 213 -1.97 7.97 14.27
N GLY A 214 -1.17 6.97 13.94
CA GLY A 214 -1.42 5.59 14.35
C GLY A 214 -0.68 4.56 13.51
N THR A 215 -1.08 3.31 13.67
CA THR A 215 -0.54 2.17 12.91
C THR A 215 -1.65 1.35 12.30
N ILE A 216 -1.38 0.79 11.12
CA ILE A 216 -2.29 -0.10 10.42
C ILE A 216 -1.48 -1.31 9.94
N THR A 217 -2.02 -2.51 10.11
CA THR A 217 -1.45 -3.74 9.54
C THR A 217 -2.50 -4.40 8.65
N VAL A 218 -2.17 -4.62 7.39
CA VAL A 218 -2.99 -5.38 6.43
C VAL A 218 -2.26 -6.67 6.07
N VAL A 219 -2.96 -7.80 6.14
CA VAL A 219 -2.44 -9.10 5.69
C VAL A 219 -3.31 -9.67 4.59
N GLY A 220 -2.70 -10.35 3.63
CA GLY A 220 -3.42 -10.87 2.47
C GLY A 220 -2.62 -11.84 1.62
N VAL A 221 -3.19 -12.19 0.47
CA VAL A 221 -2.61 -13.05 -0.56
C VAL A 221 -2.77 -12.36 -1.91
N MET A 222 -1.67 -12.22 -2.65
CA MET A 222 -1.71 -11.91 -4.08
C MET A 222 -1.98 -13.21 -4.84
N LEU A 223 -3.07 -13.25 -5.59
CA LEU A 223 -3.47 -14.42 -6.39
C LEU A 223 -2.85 -14.40 -7.80
N GLY A 224 -2.38 -13.23 -8.27
CA GLY A 224 -1.71 -13.04 -9.57
C GLY A 224 -2.53 -12.21 -10.55
N ASP A 225 -1.91 -11.82 -11.67
CA ASP A 225 -2.62 -11.55 -12.92
C ASP A 225 -2.60 -12.86 -13.75
N ASP A 226 -3.70 -13.16 -14.44
CA ASP A 226 -3.81 -14.37 -15.26
C ASP A 226 -3.04 -14.25 -16.59
#